data_AF-A0A485KL61-F1
#
_entry.id   AF-A0A485KL61-F1
#
_cell.length_a   1.000
_cell.length_b   1.000
_cell.length_c   1.000
_cell.angle_alpha   90.00
_cell.angle_beta   90.00
_cell.angle_gamma   90.00
#
_symmetry.space_group_name_H-M   'P 1'
#
loop_
_entity.id
_entity.type
_entity.pdbx_description
1 polymer ?
#
loop_
_entity_poly.entity_id
_entity_poly.type
_entity_poly.pdbx_seq_one_letter_code
_entity_poly.pdbx_strand_id
1 'polypeptide(L)'
;MVATLVGSYEYLGLTQSTMADDFWSEGFNASGHQTFLATRFNNQLQTTNRALLLDRLDNLIHSDLSQDYASTGTTVLVAPLYASAIQVEVNTLSAVVQGLRTMDSCLLPWIASSYCYVDFNRTWGMAGTTARQEACHLERSNGAVYLDAILRNANEWARLMQCWGTSFDGAIFAPLFQSTRGVA
;
A
#
# COMPACT_ATOMS: atom_id res chain seq x y z
N MET A 1 -36.83 11.80 -34.01
CA MET A 1 -36.97 11.01 -32.77
C MET A 1 -36.89 9.51 -33.01
N VAL A 2 -37.71 8.89 -33.87
CA VAL A 2 -37.61 7.44 -34.13
C VAL A 2 -36.32 7.06 -34.86
N ALA A 3 -35.97 7.77 -35.95
CA ALA A 3 -34.74 7.50 -36.71
C ALA A 3 -33.45 7.63 -35.86
N THR A 4 -33.43 8.61 -34.95
CA THR A 4 -32.30 8.81 -34.01
C THR A 4 -32.22 7.68 -32.98
N LEU A 5 -33.34 7.14 -32.51
CA LEU A 5 -33.35 5.99 -31.59
C LEU A 5 -32.88 4.71 -32.28
N VAL A 6 -33.33 4.47 -33.52
CA VAL A 6 -32.90 3.32 -34.33
C VAL A 6 -31.39 3.41 -34.61
N GLY A 7 -30.90 4.57 -35.04
CA GLY A 7 -29.47 4.78 -35.27
C GLY A 7 -28.62 4.58 -34.00
N SER A 8 -29.08 5.04 -32.83
CA SER A 8 -28.39 4.80 -31.56
C SER A 8 -28.38 3.31 -31.17
N TYR A 9 -29.48 2.59 -31.41
CA TYR A 9 -29.55 1.15 -31.12
C TYR A 9 -28.64 0.34 -32.03
N GLU A 10 -28.66 0.62 -33.34
CA GLU A 10 -27.76 -0.01 -34.31
C GLU A 10 -26.29 0.28 -33.99
N TYR A 11 -25.97 1.52 -33.61
CA TYR A 11 -24.63 1.90 -33.17
C TYR A 11 -24.17 1.06 -31.98
N LEU A 12 -24.98 0.96 -30.92
CA LEU A 12 -24.65 0.14 -29.75
C LEU A 12 -24.49 -1.35 -30.09
N GLY A 13 -25.28 -1.87 -31.04
CA GLY A 13 -25.13 -3.25 -31.52
C GLY A 13 -23.82 -3.46 -32.28
N LEU A 14 -23.44 -2.52 -33.14
CA LEU A 14 -22.19 -2.56 -33.91
C LEU A 14 -20.96 -2.42 -33.01
N THR A 15 -21.03 -1.57 -31.98
CA THR A 15 -19.92 -1.33 -31.07
C THR A 15 -19.89 -2.28 -29.87
N GLN A 16 -20.87 -3.19 -29.73
CA GLN A 16 -20.96 -4.08 -28.57
C GLN A 16 -19.71 -4.97 -28.42
N SER A 17 -19.20 -5.52 -29.52
CA SER A 17 -18.03 -6.41 -29.50
C SER A 17 -16.72 -5.67 -29.27
N THR A 18 -16.63 -4.42 -29.69
CA THR A 18 -15.45 -3.58 -29.48
C THR A 18 -15.48 -2.95 -28.08
N MET A 19 -16.62 -2.50 -27.59
CA MET A 19 -16.78 -1.89 -26.25
C MET A 19 -16.86 -2.93 -25.12
N ALA A 20 -16.39 -4.14 -25.35
CA ALA A 20 -16.33 -5.17 -24.32
C ALA A 20 -15.29 -4.84 -23.23
N ASP A 21 -14.29 -4.01 -23.54
CA ASP A 21 -13.30 -3.49 -22.61
C ASP A 21 -13.00 -1.99 -22.84
N ASP A 22 -12.28 -1.38 -21.89
CA ASP A 22 -11.90 0.03 -21.96
C ASP A 22 -10.88 0.33 -23.08
N PHE A 23 -10.25 -0.71 -23.65
CA PHE A 23 -9.30 -0.60 -24.76
C PHE A 23 -9.95 -0.73 -26.14
N TRP A 24 -11.26 -0.96 -26.20
CA TRP A 24 -12.04 -1.08 -27.42
C TRP A 24 -11.55 -2.20 -28.35
N SER A 25 -11.09 -3.31 -27.75
CA SER A 25 -10.43 -4.38 -28.47
C SER A 25 -11.45 -5.29 -29.17
N GLU A 26 -11.30 -5.43 -30.49
CA GLU A 26 -12.16 -6.30 -31.28
C GLU A 26 -12.01 -7.77 -30.86
N GLY A 27 -13.13 -8.44 -30.57
CA GLY A 27 -13.14 -9.85 -30.16
C GLY A 27 -12.66 -10.08 -28.74
N PHE A 28 -12.45 -9.02 -27.94
CA PHE A 28 -12.14 -9.18 -26.53
C PHE A 28 -13.38 -9.63 -25.76
N ASN A 29 -13.24 -10.68 -24.98
CA ASN A 29 -14.29 -11.23 -24.14
C ASN A 29 -13.97 -10.89 -22.68
N ALA A 30 -14.66 -9.92 -22.11
CA ALA A 30 -14.49 -9.54 -20.71
C ALA A 30 -14.70 -10.72 -19.75
N SER A 31 -15.65 -11.61 -20.04
CA SER A 31 -15.91 -12.78 -19.19
C SER A 31 -14.78 -13.79 -19.19
N GLY A 32 -13.89 -13.83 -20.20
CA GLY A 32 -12.84 -14.85 -20.31
C GLY A 32 -11.43 -14.27 -20.40
N HIS A 33 -11.19 -13.36 -21.34
CA HIS A 33 -9.88 -12.74 -21.55
C HIS A 33 -9.48 -11.86 -20.36
N GLN A 34 -10.40 -11.04 -19.81
CA GLN A 34 -10.07 -10.16 -18.69
C GLN A 34 -9.71 -10.95 -17.43
N THR A 35 -10.47 -12.00 -17.14
CA THR A 35 -10.25 -12.83 -15.94
C THR A 35 -9.03 -13.72 -16.09
N PHE A 36 -8.72 -14.19 -17.31
CA PHE A 36 -7.45 -14.84 -17.63
C PHE A 36 -6.29 -13.91 -17.32
N LEU A 37 -6.28 -12.71 -17.90
CA LEU A 37 -5.22 -11.73 -17.67
C LEU A 37 -5.06 -11.42 -16.18
N ALA A 38 -6.15 -11.11 -15.48
CA ALA A 38 -6.13 -10.79 -14.06
C ALA A 38 -5.58 -11.95 -13.20
N THR A 39 -6.03 -13.19 -13.45
CA THR A 39 -5.56 -14.38 -12.73
C THR A 39 -4.08 -14.64 -13.00
N ARG A 40 -3.65 -14.51 -14.26
CA ARG A 40 -2.24 -14.63 -14.65
C ARG A 40 -1.37 -13.61 -13.91
N PHE A 41 -1.74 -12.33 -13.93
CA PHE A 41 -1.00 -11.30 -13.21
C PHE A 41 -0.95 -11.57 -11.71
N ASN A 42 -2.07 -11.94 -11.08
CA ASN A 42 -2.12 -12.27 -9.66
C ASN A 42 -1.21 -13.45 -9.28
N ASN A 43 -1.11 -14.46 -10.14
CA ASN A 43 -0.22 -15.60 -9.93
C ASN A 43 1.25 -15.24 -10.12
N GLN A 44 1.58 -14.40 -11.11
CA GLN A 44 2.97 -13.97 -11.33
C GLN A 44 3.48 -13.07 -10.21
N LEU A 45 2.63 -12.18 -9.72
CA LEU A 45 2.93 -11.34 -8.56
C LEU A 45 3.33 -12.15 -7.32
N GLN A 46 2.79 -13.35 -7.15
CA GLN A 46 3.14 -14.24 -6.03
C GLN A 46 4.43 -15.04 -6.25
N THR A 47 4.86 -15.24 -7.50
CA THR A 47 5.91 -16.20 -7.85
C THR A 47 7.17 -15.53 -8.39
N THR A 48 7.14 -14.23 -8.67
CA THR A 48 8.25 -13.48 -9.26
C THR A 48 8.36 -12.09 -8.65
N ASN A 49 9.57 -11.74 -8.21
CA ASN A 49 9.91 -10.41 -7.67
C ASN A 49 10.70 -9.56 -8.69
N ARG A 50 10.60 -9.89 -9.97
CA ARG A 50 11.27 -9.16 -11.07
C ARG A 50 10.21 -8.53 -11.97
N ALA A 51 10.55 -7.37 -12.54
CA ALA A 51 9.75 -6.80 -13.61
C ALA A 51 9.59 -7.85 -14.72
N LEU A 52 8.35 -8.23 -15.01
CA LEU A 52 8.05 -9.15 -16.10
C LEU A 52 8.48 -8.46 -17.40
N LEU A 53 9.47 -9.01 -18.08
CA LEU A 53 9.61 -8.80 -19.52
C LEU A 53 8.45 -9.55 -20.17
N LEU A 54 7.31 -8.87 -20.28
CA LEU A 54 6.16 -9.35 -21.05
C LEU A 54 6.54 -9.31 -22.53
N ASP A 55 7.35 -10.25 -22.98
CA ASP A 55 7.71 -10.34 -24.39
C ASP A 55 6.50 -10.78 -25.20
N ARG A 56 5.76 -11.82 -24.75
CA ARG A 56 4.67 -12.46 -25.52
C ARG A 56 3.68 -13.28 -24.67
N LEU A 57 2.41 -12.83 -24.58
CA LEU A 57 1.33 -13.56 -23.88
C LEU A 57 0.84 -14.80 -24.64
N ASP A 58 1.18 -14.93 -25.93
CA ASP A 58 0.89 -16.07 -26.81
C ASP A 58 1.76 -17.30 -26.53
N ASN A 59 2.74 -17.20 -25.62
CA ASN A 59 3.56 -18.34 -25.22
C ASN A 59 2.76 -19.34 -24.37
N LEU A 60 2.86 -20.63 -24.69
CA LEU A 60 2.22 -21.73 -23.96
C LEU A 60 2.63 -21.81 -22.47
N ILE A 61 3.81 -21.29 -22.10
CA ILE A 61 4.22 -21.12 -20.69
C ILE A 61 3.20 -20.24 -19.92
N HIS A 62 2.48 -19.38 -20.65
CA HIS A 62 1.44 -18.52 -20.10
C HIS A 62 0.02 -19.08 -20.16
N SER A 63 -0.16 -20.33 -20.59
CA SER A 63 -1.44 -21.01 -20.51
C SER A 63 -1.92 -21.20 -19.06
N ASP A 64 -3.23 -21.11 -18.85
CA ASP A 64 -3.88 -21.38 -17.56
C ASP A 64 -4.98 -22.40 -17.78
N LEU A 65 -4.88 -23.53 -17.07
CA LEU A 65 -5.79 -24.67 -17.14
C LEU A 65 -6.65 -24.81 -15.88
N SER A 66 -6.62 -23.82 -14.97
CA SER A 66 -7.33 -23.87 -13.70
C SER A 66 -8.84 -23.65 -13.82
N GLN A 67 -9.30 -23.00 -14.90
CA GLN A 67 -10.70 -22.75 -15.18
C GLN A 67 -10.97 -22.68 -16.69
N ASP A 68 -12.24 -22.90 -17.07
CA ASP A 68 -12.68 -22.77 -18.47
C ASP A 68 -12.98 -21.31 -18.80
N TYR A 69 -12.06 -20.66 -19.51
CA TYR A 69 -12.20 -19.25 -19.93
C TYR A 69 -13.19 -19.04 -21.08
N ALA A 70 -13.74 -20.10 -21.67
CA ALA A 70 -14.83 -20.01 -22.64
C ALA A 70 -16.23 -19.96 -21.98
N SER A 71 -16.31 -20.15 -20.66
CA SER A 71 -17.54 -20.08 -19.87
C SER A 71 -18.17 -18.66 -19.87
N THR A 72 -19.49 -18.60 -19.68
CA THR A 72 -20.24 -17.33 -19.54
C THR A 72 -19.91 -16.58 -18.24
N GLY A 73 -19.30 -17.26 -17.28
CA GLY A 73 -18.80 -16.68 -16.03
C GLY A 73 -17.51 -17.37 -15.59
N THR A 74 -16.49 -16.58 -15.33
CA THR A 74 -15.19 -17.02 -14.81
C THR A 74 -14.82 -16.17 -13.59
N THR A 75 -13.78 -16.57 -12.87
CA THR A 75 -13.41 -15.94 -11.60
C THR A 75 -11.97 -15.44 -11.62
N VAL A 76 -11.75 -14.31 -10.95
CA VAL A 76 -10.39 -13.80 -10.70
C VAL A 76 -9.94 -14.32 -9.34
N LEU A 77 -8.87 -15.12 -9.34
CA LEU A 77 -8.26 -15.62 -8.11
C LEU A 77 -7.24 -14.63 -7.58
N VAL A 78 -7.37 -14.28 -6.30
CA VAL A 78 -6.42 -13.43 -5.55
C VAL A 78 -6.00 -14.20 -4.30
N ALA A 79 -4.69 -14.33 -4.06
CA ALA A 79 -4.23 -14.94 -2.82
C ALA A 79 -4.54 -14.02 -1.63
N PRO A 80 -5.27 -14.50 -0.61
CA PRO A 80 -5.71 -13.65 0.51
C PRO A 80 -4.55 -13.09 1.34
N LEU A 81 -3.40 -13.80 1.36
CA LEU A 81 -2.21 -13.41 2.12
C LEU A 81 -1.20 -12.61 1.30
N TYR A 82 -1.45 -12.34 0.03
CA TYR A 82 -0.47 -11.69 -0.85
C TYR A 82 -0.07 -10.30 -0.32
N ALA A 83 -1.04 -9.48 0.08
CA ALA A 83 -0.76 -8.15 0.63
C ALA A 83 0.12 -8.23 1.91
N SER A 84 -0.13 -9.20 2.78
CA SER A 84 0.68 -9.43 3.99
C SER A 84 2.08 -9.93 3.65
N ALA A 85 2.21 -10.80 2.64
CA ALA A 85 3.51 -11.28 2.17
C ALA A 85 4.39 -10.12 1.65
N ILE A 86 3.81 -9.20 0.89
CA ILE A 86 4.50 -7.99 0.43
C ILE A 86 4.95 -7.13 1.61
N GLN A 87 4.11 -6.94 2.62
CA GLN A 87 4.50 -6.21 3.83
C GLN A 87 5.71 -6.85 4.52
N VAL A 88 5.79 -8.19 4.57
CA VAL A 88 6.96 -8.89 5.14
C VAL A 88 8.20 -8.70 4.26
N GLU A 89 8.06 -8.78 2.94
CA GLU A 89 9.18 -8.63 2.00
C GLU A 89 9.84 -7.25 2.08
N VAL A 90 9.04 -6.19 2.16
CA VAL A 90 9.55 -4.81 2.20
C VAL A 90 9.95 -4.35 3.60
N ASN A 91 9.68 -5.13 4.65
CA ASN A 91 9.98 -4.79 6.05
C ASN A 91 11.42 -5.14 6.47
N THR A 92 12.38 -4.92 5.56
CA THR A 92 13.79 -4.89 5.96
C THR A 92 14.08 -3.52 6.57
N LEU A 93 14.91 -3.47 7.63
CA LEU A 93 15.22 -2.20 8.30
C LEU A 93 15.76 -1.14 7.32
N SER A 94 16.59 -1.54 6.36
CA SER A 94 17.13 -0.64 5.34
C SER A 94 16.05 -0.07 4.43
N ALA A 95 15.12 -0.90 3.95
CA ALA A 95 14.03 -0.46 3.09
C ALA A 95 13.05 0.45 3.85
N VAL A 96 12.74 0.13 5.11
CA VAL A 96 11.88 0.97 5.96
C VAL A 96 12.53 2.34 6.21
N VAL A 97 13.82 2.38 6.56
CA VAL A 97 14.56 3.65 6.78
C VAL A 97 14.62 4.48 5.49
N GLN A 98 14.90 3.86 4.35
CA GLN A 98 14.88 4.54 3.05
C GLN A 98 13.48 5.08 2.74
N GLY A 99 12.44 4.26 2.91
CA GLY A 99 11.04 4.63 2.71
C GLY A 99 10.66 5.86 3.55
N LEU A 100 10.92 5.83 4.85
CA LEU A 100 10.67 6.96 5.77
C LEU A 100 11.37 8.25 5.31
N ARG A 101 12.62 8.16 4.83
CA ARG A 101 13.40 9.32 4.37
C ARG A 101 12.95 9.87 3.03
N THR A 102 12.37 9.03 2.17
CA THR A 102 11.84 9.44 0.86
C THR A 102 10.37 9.87 0.91
N MET A 103 9.67 9.55 1.99
CA MET A 103 8.27 9.90 2.19
C MET A 103 8.10 11.41 2.42
N ASP A 104 6.99 11.98 1.93
CA ASP A 104 6.61 13.34 2.29
C ASP A 104 6.53 13.45 3.81
N SER A 105 7.32 14.36 4.38
CA SER A 105 7.42 14.49 5.83
C SER A 105 6.08 14.90 6.48
N CYS A 106 5.17 15.56 5.77
CA CYS A 106 3.82 15.84 6.29
C CYS A 106 2.97 14.57 6.44
N LEU A 107 3.33 13.49 5.75
CA LEU A 107 2.64 12.20 5.83
C LEU A 107 3.14 11.33 7.00
N LEU A 108 4.31 11.63 7.58
CA LEU A 108 4.92 10.77 8.61
C LEU A 108 4.03 10.57 9.85
N PRO A 109 3.34 11.59 10.41
CA PRO A 109 2.46 11.38 11.56
C PRO A 109 1.21 10.55 11.26
N TRP A 110 0.89 10.34 9.99
CA TRP A 110 -0.19 9.43 9.58
C TRP A 110 0.19 7.95 9.65
N ILE A 111 1.47 7.63 9.88
CA ILE A 111 1.89 6.26 10.20
C ILE A 111 1.33 5.94 11.60
N ALA A 112 0.19 5.27 11.63
CA ALA A 112 -0.54 4.95 12.85
C ALA A 112 0.21 3.93 13.70
N SER A 113 1.15 4.42 14.52
CA SER A 113 1.86 3.64 15.51
C SER A 113 1.39 3.98 16.92
N SER A 114 1.22 2.95 17.75
CA SER A 114 1.01 3.13 19.19
C SER A 114 2.36 3.30 19.86
N TYR A 115 2.88 4.53 19.88
CA TYR A 115 4.18 4.80 20.47
C TYR A 115 4.22 4.48 21.96
N CYS A 116 5.30 3.81 22.36
CA CYS A 116 5.61 3.48 23.74
C CYS A 116 6.55 4.50 24.37
N TYR A 117 7.45 5.08 23.58
CA TYR A 117 8.50 5.97 24.06
C TYR A 117 8.71 7.12 23.09
N VAL A 118 9.07 8.29 23.62
CA VAL A 118 9.55 9.41 22.80
C VAL A 118 10.87 9.00 22.15
N ASP A 119 11.85 8.59 22.94
CA ASP A 119 13.26 8.41 22.57
C ASP A 119 13.71 6.95 22.63
N PHE A 120 14.75 6.60 21.86
CA PHE A 120 15.34 5.25 21.88
C PHE A 120 15.93 4.85 23.25
N ASN A 121 16.34 5.82 24.07
CA ASN A 121 16.84 5.55 25.42
C ASN A 121 15.71 5.23 26.42
N ARG A 122 14.44 5.32 25.99
CA ARG A 122 13.24 5.03 26.80
C ARG A 122 13.17 5.91 28.04
N THR A 123 13.62 7.16 27.91
CA THR A 123 13.65 8.14 28.99
C THR A 123 12.25 8.65 29.28
N TRP A 124 11.43 8.84 28.24
CA TRP A 124 10.06 9.33 28.35
C TRP A 124 9.07 8.31 27.77
N GLY A 125 8.19 7.79 28.63
CA GLY A 125 7.09 6.91 28.24
C GLY A 125 5.90 7.69 27.67
N MET A 126 5.23 7.13 26.66
CA MET A 126 4.07 7.72 25.99
C MET A 126 2.85 6.80 25.95
N ALA A 127 2.95 5.57 26.47
CA ALA A 127 1.83 4.66 26.44
C ALA A 127 0.65 5.21 27.25
N GLY A 128 -0.56 5.17 26.69
CA GLY A 128 -1.75 5.77 27.31
C GLY A 128 -2.21 5.11 28.61
N THR A 129 -1.69 3.93 28.96
CA THR A 129 -1.97 3.23 30.22
C THR A 129 -0.70 2.58 30.79
N THR A 130 -0.68 2.37 32.11
CA THR A 130 0.41 1.68 32.81
C THR A 130 0.59 0.25 32.29
N ALA A 131 -0.50 -0.50 32.11
CA ALA A 131 -0.46 -1.86 31.56
C ALA A 131 0.16 -1.90 30.14
N ARG A 132 -0.15 -0.90 29.30
CA ARG A 132 0.47 -0.79 27.98
C ARG A 132 1.96 -0.44 28.10
N GLN A 133 2.33 0.46 29.01
CA GLN A 133 3.72 0.83 29.26
C GLN A 133 4.57 -0.37 29.74
N GLU A 134 4.00 -1.26 30.54
CA GLU A 134 4.65 -2.52 30.95
C GLU A 134 4.83 -3.48 29.78
N ALA A 135 3.81 -3.66 28.94
CA ALA A 135 3.90 -4.47 27.73
C ALA A 135 4.96 -3.94 26.75
N CYS A 136 5.14 -2.62 26.65
CA CYS A 136 6.17 -1.99 25.83
C CYS A 136 7.60 -2.43 26.18
N HIS A 137 7.84 -2.95 27.39
CA HIS A 137 9.15 -3.49 27.74
C HIS A 137 9.53 -4.76 26.97
N LEU A 138 8.56 -5.44 26.35
CA LEU A 138 8.77 -6.61 25.49
C LEU A 138 9.09 -6.21 24.04
N GLU A 139 8.68 -5.02 23.60
CA GLU A 139 8.80 -4.52 22.22
C GLU A 139 10.11 -3.76 21.96
N ARG A 140 11.19 -4.09 22.67
CA ARG A 140 12.43 -3.29 22.63
C ARG A 140 13.10 -3.27 21.26
N SER A 141 13.00 -4.36 20.51
CA SER A 141 13.55 -4.50 19.16
C SER A 141 12.64 -3.91 18.07
N ASN A 142 11.45 -3.43 18.44
CA ASN A 142 10.48 -2.89 17.49
C ASN A 142 10.67 -1.37 17.34
N GLY A 143 11.34 -0.95 16.27
CA GLY A 143 11.59 0.48 16.01
C GLY A 143 10.31 1.33 15.90
N ALA A 144 9.16 0.73 15.57
CA ALA A 144 7.92 1.46 15.38
C ALA A 144 7.33 2.00 16.69
N VAL A 145 7.71 1.45 17.84
CA VAL A 145 7.18 1.94 19.14
C VAL A 145 7.90 3.19 19.66
N TYR A 146 8.91 3.68 18.94
CA TYR A 146 9.70 4.86 19.30
C TYR A 146 9.36 6.01 18.36
N LEU A 147 8.88 7.12 18.89
CA LEU A 147 8.57 8.30 18.07
C LEU A 147 9.81 8.88 17.39
N ASP A 148 10.95 8.88 18.09
CA ASP A 148 12.26 9.32 17.60
C ASP A 148 12.69 8.56 16.33
N ALA A 149 12.22 7.33 16.13
CA ALA A 149 12.50 6.56 14.92
C ALA A 149 11.92 7.23 13.66
N ILE A 150 10.70 7.76 13.74
CA ILE A 150 10.05 8.45 12.62
C ILE A 150 10.58 9.87 12.49
N LEU A 151 10.73 10.59 13.60
CA LEU A 151 11.21 11.98 13.59
C LEU A 151 12.63 12.12 13.04
N ARG A 152 13.57 11.22 13.40
CA ARG A 152 14.94 11.24 12.86
C ARG A 152 15.04 10.89 11.38
N ASN A 153 14.02 10.21 10.84
CA ASN A 153 13.98 9.85 9.43
C ASN A 153 13.15 10.84 8.60
N ALA A 154 12.63 11.92 9.20
CA ALA A 154 12.04 13.03 8.48
C ALA A 154 13.11 13.84 7.74
N ASN A 155 13.27 13.58 6.44
CA ASN A 155 14.29 14.25 5.63
C ASN A 155 14.03 15.76 5.48
N GLU A 156 12.77 16.18 5.42
CA GLU A 156 12.36 17.59 5.35
C GLU A 156 11.77 18.06 6.69
N TRP A 157 12.62 18.22 7.71
CA TRP A 157 12.19 18.65 9.05
C TRP A 157 11.34 19.93 9.04
N ALA A 158 11.73 20.92 8.24
CA ALA A 158 10.99 22.18 8.11
C ALA A 158 9.55 21.95 7.59
N ARG A 159 9.38 21.03 6.63
CA ARG A 159 8.06 20.65 6.09
C ARG A 159 7.23 19.90 7.11
N LEU A 160 7.84 18.96 7.86
CA LEU A 160 7.20 18.30 8.99
C LEU A 160 6.65 19.34 9.98
N MET A 161 7.49 20.28 10.40
CA MET A 161 7.12 21.32 11.36
C MET A 161 6.10 22.32 10.80
N GLN A 162 6.08 22.57 9.50
CA GLN A 162 5.05 23.40 8.87
C GLN A 162 3.67 22.75 8.98
N CYS A 163 3.57 21.44 8.79
CA CYS A 163 2.30 20.70 8.85
C CYS A 163 1.86 20.36 10.28
N TRP A 164 2.81 20.00 11.15
CA TRP A 164 2.53 19.36 12.44
C TRP A 164 3.19 20.02 13.64
N GLY A 165 3.92 21.12 13.44
CA GLY A 165 4.73 21.75 14.48
C GLY A 165 3.92 22.13 15.72
N THR A 166 2.75 22.75 15.53
CA THR A 166 1.86 23.12 16.65
C THR A 166 1.38 21.90 17.45
N SER A 167 1.12 20.77 16.78
CA SER A 167 0.73 19.52 17.44
C SER A 167 1.91 18.91 18.20
N PHE A 168 3.10 18.88 17.60
CA PHE A 168 4.30 18.39 18.28
C PHE A 168 4.70 19.27 19.46
N ASP A 169 4.63 20.59 19.32
CA ASP A 169 4.92 21.53 20.40
C ASP A 169 3.99 21.29 21.59
N GLY A 170 2.68 21.22 21.34
CA GLY A 170 1.69 21.03 22.41
C GLY A 170 1.76 19.66 23.09
N ALA A 171 1.96 18.59 22.31
CA ALA A 171 1.88 17.23 22.83
C ALA A 171 3.21 16.67 23.34
N ILE A 172 4.35 17.10 22.75
CA ILE A 172 5.64 16.45 22.94
C ILE A 172 6.71 17.45 23.37
N PHE A 173 7.00 18.50 22.58
CA PHE A 173 8.16 19.34 22.85
C PHE A 173 8.00 20.23 24.09
N ALA A 174 6.84 20.89 24.29
CA ALA A 174 6.65 21.73 25.47
C ALA A 174 6.76 20.94 26.80
N PRO A 175 6.16 19.75 26.95
CA PRO A 175 6.41 18.90 28.12
C PRO A 175 7.87 18.48 28.29
N LEU A 176 8.57 18.14 27.19
CA LEU A 176 9.98 17.73 27.26
C LEU A 176 10.89 18.85 27.76
N PHE A 177 10.68 20.08 27.30
CA PHE A 177 11.45 21.26 27.72
C PHE A 177 11.21 21.69 29.17
N GLN A 178 10.17 21.17 29.84
CA GLN A 178 10.00 21.35 31.27
C GLN A 178 10.84 20.37 32.09
N SER A 179 11.33 19.29 31.48
CA SER A 179 12.14 18.27 32.16
C SER A 179 13.63 18.64 32.10
N THR A 180 14.35 18.45 33.20
CA THR A 180 15.81 18.69 33.27
C THR A 180 16.63 17.83 32.29
N ARG A 181 16.06 16.72 31.80
CA ARG A 181 16.66 15.85 30.78
C ARG A 181 16.33 16.27 29.34
N GLY A 182 15.34 17.13 29.13
CA GLY A 182 14.90 17.60 27.81
C GLY A 182 15.40 19.00 27.44
N VAL A 183 15.99 19.74 28.39
CA VAL A 183 16.71 21.00 28.15
C VAL A 183 18.20 20.66 28.02
N ALA A 184 18.60 20.24 26.82
CA ALA A 184 20.01 20.04 26.47
C ALA A 184 20.50 21.22 25.62
#